data_AF-A0A2D9EC83-F1
#
_entry.id   AF-A0A2D9EC83-F1
#
_cell.length_a   1.000
_cell.length_b   1.000
_cell.length_c   1.000
_cell.angle_alpha   90.00
_cell.angle_beta   90.00
_cell.angle_gamma   90.00
#
_symmetry.space_group_name_H-M   'P 1'
#
loop_
_entity.id
_entity.type
_entity.pdbx_description
1 polymer ?
#
loop_
_entity_poly.entity_id
_entity_poly.type
_entity_poly.pdbx_seq_one_letter_code
_entity_poly.pdbx_strand_id
1 'polypeptide(L)'
;MFLIIAFFGAIYSANIQAQAVIKSSNYSTMFLIDDNGLIKDGSYRTVARINGERIQDESYRTIGYVKNGKIQDSSYKTFGYVKDGGRVVDGSYRTLGYIKSDGRVVDRSYKTLGYAPTSLKEDWVAVVFFFLDLE
;
A
#
# COMPACT_ATOMS: atom_id res chain seq x y z
N MET A 1 -45.52 37.64 16.85
CA MET A 1 -45.31 36.95 15.56
C MET A 1 -43.91 37.29 15.07
N PHE A 2 -42.95 36.39 15.20
CA PHE A 2 -41.85 36.13 14.26
C PHE A 2 -41.29 34.75 14.63
N LEU A 3 -41.55 33.79 13.75
CA LEU A 3 -41.09 32.41 13.81
C LEU A 3 -39.68 32.39 13.22
N ILE A 4 -38.65 32.16 14.04
CA ILE A 4 -37.30 31.88 13.53
C ILE A 4 -37.17 30.37 13.46
N ILE A 5 -37.41 29.81 12.27
CA ILE A 5 -37.01 28.44 11.94
C ILE A 5 -35.50 28.51 11.67
N ALA A 6 -34.69 28.20 12.68
CA ALA A 6 -33.27 27.94 12.47
C ALA A 6 -33.11 26.48 12.02
N PHE A 7 -33.18 26.28 10.70
CA PHE A 7 -32.74 25.05 10.06
C PHE A 7 -31.21 25.12 9.98
N PHE A 8 -30.49 24.43 10.85
CA PHE A 8 -29.03 24.27 10.71
C PHE A 8 -28.65 22.79 10.74
N GLY A 9 -28.56 22.27 9.51
CA GLY A 9 -27.71 21.20 9.01
C GLY A 9 -27.25 20.13 10.00
N ALA A 10 -27.77 18.92 9.82
CA ALA A 10 -27.03 17.71 10.17
C ALA A 10 -25.68 17.75 9.45
N ILE A 11 -24.60 18.02 10.19
CA ILE A 11 -23.24 17.78 9.71
C ILE A 11 -23.12 16.27 9.64
N TYR A 12 -23.27 15.70 8.44
CA TYR A 12 -22.82 14.35 8.18
C TYR A 12 -21.30 14.36 8.35
N SER A 13 -20.82 13.93 9.51
CA SER A 13 -19.41 13.63 9.70
C SER A 13 -19.09 12.44 8.81
N ALA A 14 -18.58 12.70 7.60
CA ALA A 14 -17.90 11.68 6.84
C ALA A 14 -16.74 11.22 7.72
N ASN A 15 -16.81 9.99 8.21
CA ASN A 15 -15.69 9.35 8.88
C ASN A 15 -14.59 9.22 7.82
N ILE A 16 -13.70 10.21 7.74
CA ILE A 16 -12.50 10.12 6.90
C ILE A 16 -11.60 9.13 7.62
N GLN A 17 -11.76 7.84 7.30
CA GLN A 17 -10.81 6.83 7.74
C GLN A 17 -9.42 7.24 7.26
N ALA A 18 -8.44 7.23 8.16
CA ALA A 18 -7.08 7.62 7.83
C ALA A 18 -6.56 6.73 6.69
N GLN A 19 -5.95 7.36 5.69
CA GLN A 19 -5.37 6.67 4.53
C GLN A 19 -3.90 7.07 4.41
N ALA A 20 -3.03 6.07 4.37
CA ALA A 20 -1.65 6.23 3.97
C ALA A 20 -1.61 6.57 2.46
N VAL A 21 -1.04 7.73 2.13
CA VAL A 21 -0.88 8.17 0.73
C VAL A 21 0.51 7.79 0.26
N ILE A 22 0.57 6.88 -0.71
CA ILE A 22 1.80 6.48 -1.38
C ILE A 22 1.95 7.33 -2.64
N LYS A 23 3.13 7.94 -2.79
CA LYS A 23 3.40 8.89 -3.87
C LYS A 23 4.50 8.40 -4.78
N SER A 24 4.44 8.80 -6.05
CA SER A 24 5.53 8.64 -7.00
C SER A 24 6.68 9.59 -6.67
N SER A 25 7.80 9.43 -7.37
CA SER A 25 8.95 10.34 -7.28
C SER A 25 8.61 11.80 -7.61
N ASN A 26 7.57 12.02 -8.42
CA ASN A 26 7.03 13.34 -8.77
C ASN A 26 5.89 13.79 -7.82
N TYR A 27 5.71 13.13 -6.68
CA TYR A 27 4.69 13.42 -5.65
C TYR A 27 3.22 13.21 -6.06
N SER A 28 2.95 12.66 -7.24
CA SER A 28 1.60 12.22 -7.62
C SER A 28 1.16 11.03 -6.78
N THR A 29 -0.11 10.96 -6.39
CA THR A 29 -0.68 9.79 -5.69
C THR A 29 -0.61 8.56 -6.58
N MET A 30 0.07 7.52 -6.11
CA MET A 30 0.08 6.19 -6.73
C MET A 30 -1.00 5.32 -6.10
N PHE A 31 -0.97 5.20 -4.78
CA PHE A 31 -1.88 4.38 -4.02
C PHE A 31 -2.35 5.05 -2.73
N LEU A 32 -3.54 4.68 -2.30
CA LEU A 32 -4.13 4.97 -1.01
C LEU A 32 -4.32 3.65 -0.28
N ILE A 33 -3.82 3.55 0.95
CA ILE A 33 -4.00 2.35 1.78
C ILE A 33 -4.69 2.75 3.08
N ASP A 34 -5.84 2.14 3.38
CA ASP A 34 -6.51 2.33 4.67
C ASP A 34 -6.01 1.37 5.75
N ASP A 35 -6.44 1.59 6.99
CA ASP A 35 -6.08 0.75 8.15
C ASP A 35 -6.57 -0.70 8.03
N ASN A 36 -7.55 -0.97 7.15
CA ASN A 36 -8.07 -2.31 6.87
C ASN A 36 -7.32 -3.01 5.73
N GLY A 37 -6.26 -2.38 5.21
CA GLY A 37 -5.42 -2.87 4.13
C GLY A 37 -6.05 -2.75 2.74
N LEU A 38 -7.15 -2.00 2.55
CA LEU A 38 -7.70 -1.73 1.23
C LEU A 38 -6.77 -0.80 0.46
N ILE A 39 -6.34 -1.23 -0.72
CA ILE A 39 -5.43 -0.49 -1.59
C ILE A 39 -6.24 0.04 -2.77
N LYS A 40 -6.23 1.35 -2.95
CA LYS A 40 -6.83 2.03 -4.10
C LYS A 40 -5.76 2.75 -4.91
N ASP A 41 -6.00 2.96 -6.19
CA ASP A 41 -5.17 3.83 -7.02
C ASP A 41 -5.47 5.32 -6.77
N GLY A 42 -4.73 6.21 -7.44
CA GLY A 42 -4.97 7.66 -7.40
C GLY A 42 -6.35 8.11 -7.94
N SER A 43 -7.09 7.23 -8.61
CA SER A 43 -8.46 7.43 -9.09
C SER A 43 -9.50 6.77 -8.16
N TYR A 44 -9.10 6.34 -6.96
CA TYR A 44 -9.93 5.68 -5.96
C TYR A 44 -10.53 4.31 -6.38
N ARG A 45 -10.01 3.69 -7.44
CA ARG A 45 -10.40 2.32 -7.81
C ARG A 45 -9.67 1.33 -6.93
N THR A 46 -10.36 0.29 -6.47
CA THR A 46 -9.75 -0.80 -5.71
C THR A 46 -8.76 -1.56 -6.58
N VAL A 47 -7.54 -1.73 -6.09
CA VAL A 47 -6.48 -2.49 -6.77
C VAL A 47 -6.26 -3.82 -6.08
N ALA A 48 -6.18 -3.81 -4.75
CA ALA A 48 -6.00 -5.00 -3.95
C ALA A 48 -6.47 -4.75 -2.51
N ARG A 49 -6.45 -5.81 -1.70
CA ARG A 49 -6.61 -5.73 -0.25
C ARG A 49 -5.60 -6.65 0.43
N ILE A 50 -4.87 -6.13 1.42
CA ILE A 50 -4.07 -6.95 2.33
C ILE A 50 -4.91 -7.24 3.58
N ASN A 51 -5.39 -8.48 3.71
CA ASN A 51 -6.22 -8.93 4.81
C ASN A 51 -5.50 -10.02 5.61
N GLY A 52 -4.93 -9.63 6.76
CA GLY A 52 -3.99 -10.47 7.50
C GLY A 52 -2.74 -10.74 6.66
N GLU A 53 -2.51 -12.00 6.32
CA GLU A 53 -1.39 -12.43 5.45
C GLU A 53 -1.80 -12.54 3.97
N ARG A 54 -3.08 -12.37 3.62
CA ARG A 54 -3.59 -12.60 2.25
C ARG A 54 -3.56 -11.31 1.46
N ILE A 55 -3.07 -11.36 0.23
CA ILE A 55 -3.25 -10.34 -0.79
C ILE A 55 -4.44 -10.79 -1.65
N GLN A 56 -5.48 -9.96 -1.71
CA GLN A 56 -6.73 -10.25 -2.39
C GLN A 56 -6.98 -9.23 -3.50
N ASP A 57 -7.64 -9.66 -4.57
CA ASP A 57 -8.16 -8.76 -5.60
C ASP A 57 -9.53 -8.16 -5.21
N GLU A 58 -10.13 -7.39 -6.11
CA GLU A 58 -11.45 -6.76 -5.93
C GLU A 58 -12.61 -7.76 -5.70
N SER A 59 -12.45 -9.01 -6.16
CA SER A 59 -13.41 -10.10 -5.95
C SER A 59 -13.13 -10.90 -4.69
N TYR A 60 -12.23 -10.43 -3.82
CA TYR A 60 -11.74 -11.11 -2.62
C TYR A 60 -11.03 -12.44 -2.89
N ARG A 61 -10.68 -12.74 -4.15
CA ARG A 61 -9.88 -13.94 -4.46
C ARG A 61 -8.45 -13.68 -4.02
N THR A 62 -7.82 -14.67 -3.42
CA THR A 62 -6.43 -14.54 -2.98
C THR A 62 -5.48 -14.76 -4.13
N ILE A 63 -4.71 -13.72 -4.42
CA ILE A 63 -3.72 -13.66 -5.48
C ILE A 63 -2.29 -13.85 -4.96
N GLY A 64 -2.09 -13.67 -3.66
CA GLY A 64 -0.80 -13.90 -3.03
C GLY A 64 -0.84 -13.86 -1.51
N TYR A 65 0.33 -13.99 -0.91
CA TYR A 65 0.54 -13.94 0.53
C TYR A 65 1.72 -13.05 0.88
N VAL A 66 1.61 -12.34 2.01
CA VAL A 66 2.69 -11.56 2.62
C VAL A 66 2.77 -11.88 4.11
N LYS A 67 3.92 -12.38 4.55
CA LYS A 67 4.15 -12.79 5.95
C LYS A 67 5.61 -12.66 6.32
N ASN A 68 5.91 -11.89 7.37
CA ASN A 68 7.26 -11.74 7.94
C ASN A 68 8.31 -11.43 6.85
N GLY A 69 8.01 -10.46 5.98
CA GLY A 69 8.87 -10.10 4.87
C GLY A 69 8.89 -11.06 3.69
N LYS A 70 8.24 -12.23 3.71
CA LYS A 70 8.14 -13.12 2.54
C LYS A 70 6.90 -12.80 1.71
N ILE A 71 7.06 -12.67 0.39
CA ILE A 71 5.96 -12.43 -0.56
C ILE A 71 5.87 -13.62 -1.53
N GLN A 72 4.67 -14.17 -1.69
CA GLN A 72 4.39 -15.35 -2.51
C GLN A 72 3.14 -15.17 -3.36
N ASP A 73 3.03 -15.91 -4.46
CA ASP A 73 1.79 -16.04 -5.23
C ASP A 73 0.76 -16.94 -4.51
N SER A 74 -0.42 -17.08 -5.13
CA SER A 74 -1.51 -17.94 -4.62
C SER A 74 -1.16 -19.44 -4.58
N SER A 75 -0.16 -19.86 -5.35
CA SER A 75 0.41 -21.22 -5.39
C SER A 75 1.64 -21.39 -4.48
N TYR A 76 1.94 -20.40 -3.63
CA TYR A 76 3.09 -20.35 -2.75
C TYR A 76 4.48 -20.30 -3.43
N LYS A 77 4.55 -20.00 -4.72
CA LYS A 77 5.82 -19.64 -5.36
C LYS A 77 6.30 -18.31 -4.79
N THR A 78 7.58 -18.22 -4.45
CA THR A 78 8.14 -17.00 -3.83
C THR A 78 8.49 -15.97 -4.89
N PHE A 79 7.94 -14.76 -4.75
CA PHE A 79 8.31 -13.61 -5.58
C PHE A 79 9.49 -12.85 -5.02
N GLY A 80 9.57 -12.73 -3.68
CA GLY A 80 10.65 -12.00 -3.07
C GLY A 80 10.57 -11.91 -1.55
N TYR A 81 11.50 -11.13 -1.01
CA TYR A 81 11.65 -10.90 0.40
C TYR A 81 11.94 -9.42 0.70
N VAL A 82 11.35 -8.92 1.79
CA VAL A 82 11.83 -7.75 2.54
C VAL A 82 12.80 -8.26 3.60
N LYS A 83 14.00 -7.70 3.63
CA LYS A 83 15.03 -7.98 4.61
C LYS A 83 15.11 -6.85 5.63
N ASP A 84 15.65 -7.16 6.80
CA ASP A 84 15.92 -6.17 7.84
C ASP A 84 16.65 -4.95 7.26
N GLY A 85 16.19 -3.76 7.65
CA GLY A 85 16.67 -2.47 7.11
C GLY A 85 16.09 -2.10 5.75
N GLY A 86 14.94 -2.68 5.37
CA GLY A 86 14.14 -2.29 4.21
C GLY A 86 14.70 -2.73 2.85
N ARG A 87 15.70 -3.61 2.78
CA ARG A 87 16.22 -4.12 1.50
C ARG A 87 15.25 -5.13 0.89
N VAL A 88 14.82 -4.89 -0.34
CA VAL A 88 13.88 -5.75 -1.08
C VAL A 88 14.64 -6.57 -2.13
N VAL A 89 14.41 -7.88 -2.15
CA VAL A 89 15.04 -8.82 -3.08
C VAL A 89 14.02 -9.72 -3.77
N ASP A 90 14.33 -10.20 -4.97
CA ASP A 90 13.53 -11.20 -5.67
C ASP A 90 13.66 -12.61 -5.05
N GLY A 91 12.90 -13.58 -5.57
CA GLY A 91 12.95 -14.98 -5.13
C GLY A 91 14.29 -15.69 -5.37
N SER A 92 15.17 -15.10 -6.20
CA SER A 92 16.56 -15.52 -6.43
C SER A 92 17.57 -14.67 -5.63
N TYR A 93 17.11 -13.86 -4.67
CA TYR A 93 17.90 -12.98 -3.81
C TYR A 93 18.63 -11.83 -4.52
N ARG A 94 18.25 -11.47 -5.75
CA ARG A 94 18.78 -10.26 -6.40
C ARG A 94 18.07 -9.02 -5.84
N THR A 95 18.83 -7.97 -5.55
CA THR A 95 18.27 -6.71 -5.05
C THR A 95 17.38 -6.04 -6.08
N LEU A 96 16.14 -5.74 -5.68
CA LEU A 96 15.18 -4.95 -6.44
C LEU A 96 15.26 -3.47 -6.03
N GLY A 97 15.39 -3.20 -4.74
CA GLY A 97 15.45 -1.85 -4.21
C GLY A 97 15.51 -1.78 -2.70
N TYR A 98 15.23 -0.60 -2.16
CA TYR A 98 15.29 -0.31 -0.73
C TYR A 98 14.13 0.60 -0.31
N ILE A 99 13.52 0.25 0.81
CA ILE A 99 12.62 1.12 1.58
C ILE A 99 13.49 1.78 2.66
N LYS A 100 13.57 3.11 2.64
CA LYS A 100 14.38 3.89 3.57
C LYS A 100 13.57 4.25 4.81
N SER A 101 14.25 4.43 5.93
CA SER A 101 13.64 4.82 7.20
C SER A 101 12.97 6.20 7.17
N ASP A 102 13.30 7.04 6.20
CA ASP A 102 12.66 8.34 5.94
C ASP A 102 11.44 8.24 5.00
N GLY A 103 11.02 7.02 4.65
CA GLY A 103 9.87 6.76 3.79
C GLY A 103 10.18 6.80 2.29
N ARG A 104 11.41 7.11 1.86
CA ARG A 104 11.78 7.02 0.44
C ARG A 104 11.88 5.57 0.00
N VAL A 105 11.35 5.28 -1.19
CA VAL A 105 11.53 4.00 -1.87
C VAL A 105 12.41 4.22 -3.10
N VAL A 106 13.49 3.46 -3.20
CA VAL A 106 14.47 3.57 -4.29
C VAL A 106 14.70 2.23 -4.96
N ASP A 107 15.06 2.24 -6.24
CA ASP A 107 15.49 1.04 -6.95
C ASP A 107 16.90 0.59 -6.52
N ARG A 108 17.37 -0.53 -7.10
CA ARG A 108 18.72 -1.07 -6.82
C ARG A 108 19.87 -0.11 -7.17
N SER A 109 19.63 0.86 -8.04
CA SER A 109 20.57 1.90 -8.47
C SER A 109 20.39 3.20 -7.66
N TYR A 110 19.60 3.17 -6.58
CA TYR A 110 19.28 4.29 -5.70
C TYR A 110 18.49 5.44 -6.35
N LYS A 111 17.85 5.20 -7.50
CA LYS A 111 16.91 6.16 -8.07
C LYS A 111 15.59 6.11 -7.30
N THR A 112 15.04 7.27 -6.94
CA THR A 112 13.74 7.37 -6.27
C THR A 112 12.62 6.84 -7.15
N LEU A 113 11.89 5.85 -6.64
CA LEU A 113 10.65 5.34 -7.20
C LEU A 113 9.45 6.11 -6.63
N GLY A 114 9.50 6.43 -5.33
CA GLY A 114 8.44 7.14 -4.66
C GLY A 114 8.64 7.28 -3.16
N TYR A 115 7.55 7.56 -2.47
CA TYR A 115 7.51 7.83 -1.05
C TYR A 115 6.32 7.12 -0.42
N ALA A 116 6.53 6.50 0.73
CA ALA A 116 5.49 5.91 1.56
C ALA A 116 5.55 6.50 2.98
N PRO A 117 4.42 6.61 3.69
CA PRO A 117 4.42 7.00 5.09
C PRO A 117 5.24 6.01 5.93
N THR A 118 6.06 6.52 6.85
CA THR A 118 6.92 5.69 7.72
C THR A 118 6.12 4.84 8.72
N SER A 119 4.85 5.18 8.94
CA SER A 119 3.92 4.38 9.75
C SER A 119 3.40 3.14 9.05
N LEU A 120 3.57 3.04 7.72
CA LEU A 120 3.13 1.90 6.94
C LEU A 120 4.13 0.75 7.04
N LYS A 121 3.63 -0.49 7.16
CA LYS A 121 4.49 -1.68 7.25
C LYS A 121 5.34 -1.81 5.98
N GLU A 122 6.64 -2.05 6.13
CA GLU A 122 7.57 -2.22 5.00
C GLU A 122 7.10 -3.32 4.03
N ASP A 123 6.53 -4.39 4.56
CA ASP A 123 5.91 -5.48 3.78
C ASP A 123 4.83 -4.95 2.81
N TRP A 124 3.99 -4.02 3.25
CA TRP A 124 2.92 -3.46 2.42
C TRP A 124 3.47 -2.50 1.37
N VAL A 125 4.49 -1.70 1.75
CA VAL A 125 5.23 -0.84 0.82
C VAL A 125 5.91 -1.69 -0.26
N ALA A 126 6.51 -2.81 0.12
CA ALA A 126 7.17 -3.71 -0.81
C ALA A 126 6.18 -4.33 -1.80
N VAL A 127 5.01 -4.75 -1.31
CA VAL A 127 3.92 -5.26 -2.16
C VAL A 127 3.58 -4.23 -3.23
N VAL A 128 3.30 -2.98 -2.88
CA VAL A 128 2.84 -2.00 -3.89
C VAL A 128 3.94 -1.51 -4.85
N PHE A 129 5.19 -1.43 -4.41
CA PHE A 129 6.28 -0.89 -5.25
C PHE A 129 6.99 -1.93 -6.11
N PHE A 130 7.06 -3.18 -5.63
CA PHE A 130 7.90 -4.21 -6.26
C PHE A 130 7.13 -5.47 -6.66
N PHE A 131 5.94 -5.69 -6.10
CA PHE A 131 5.24 -6.97 -6.22
C PHE A 131 3.72 -6.80 -6.36
N LEU A 132 3.23 -5.72 -6.97
CA LEU A 132 1.78 -5.55 -7.16
C LEU A 132 1.31 -6.17 -8.48
N ASP A 133 2.17 -6.14 -9.49
CA ASP A 133 1.97 -6.77 -10.80
C ASP A 133 2.29 -8.29 -10.74
N LEU A 134 1.78 -9.01 -9.74
CA LEU A 134 2.00 -10.45 -9.61
C LEU A 134 1.23 -11.20 -10.73
N GLU A 135 1.87 -11.33 -11.89
CA GLU A 135 1.57 -12.34 -12.92
C GLU A 135 2.39 -13.63 -12.71
#